data_AF-A0A9X2D830-F1
#
_entry.id   AF-A0A9X2D830-F1
#
_cell.length_a   1.000
_cell.length_b   1.000
_cell.length_c   1.000
_cell.angle_alpha   90.00
_cell.angle_beta   90.00
_cell.angle_gamma   90.00
#
_symmetry.space_group_name_H-M   'P 1'
#
loop_
_entity.id
_entity.type
_entity.pdbx_description
1 polymer ?
#
loop_
_entity_poly.entity_id
_entity_poly.type
_entity_poly.pdbx_seq_one_letter_code
_entity_poly.pdbx_strand_id
1 'polypeptide(L)'
;MNLHDWIDELCDALDLDAEIDEGLVLDMTRVVAHGVERPAAPISAYLLGLAAGSKGLLAKPEEIEALVEKTVALAEGWDRPGGAEQDTEDEAEELEESEVDEEE
;
A
#
# COMPACT_ATOMS: atom_id res chain seq x y z
N MET A 1 -1.00 1.46 -21.02
CA MET A 1 -1.39 0.62 -19.89
C MET A 1 -0.78 1.22 -18.65
N ASN A 2 -1.57 2.02 -17.96
CA ASN A 2 -1.26 2.59 -16.65
C ASN A 2 -1.92 1.73 -15.55
N LEU A 3 -1.79 2.12 -14.28
CA LEU A 3 -2.38 1.39 -13.17
C LEU A 3 -3.92 1.36 -13.23
N HIS A 4 -4.57 2.49 -13.56
CA HIS A 4 -6.02 2.55 -13.75
C HIS A 4 -6.50 1.53 -14.79
N ASP A 5 -5.87 1.48 -15.97
CA ASP A 5 -6.22 0.54 -17.05
C ASP A 5 -6.13 -0.92 -16.56
N TRP A 6 -5.14 -1.22 -15.71
CA TRP A 6 -4.98 -2.57 -15.14
C TRP A 6 -6.06 -2.88 -14.09
N ILE A 7 -6.41 -1.92 -13.24
CA ILE A 7 -7.47 -2.08 -12.24
C ILE A 7 -8.81 -2.34 -12.93
N ASP A 8 -9.15 -1.57 -13.97
CA ASP A 8 -10.39 -1.74 -14.73
C ASP A 8 -10.46 -3.16 -15.36
N GLU A 9 -9.40 -3.59 -16.07
CA GLU A 9 -9.35 -4.93 -16.69
C GLU A 9 -9.43 -6.05 -15.64
N LEU A 10 -8.83 -5.86 -14.46
CA LEU A 10 -8.89 -6.83 -13.37
C LEU A 10 -10.27 -6.89 -12.73
N CYS A 11 -10.94 -5.76 -12.55
CA CYS A 11 -12.33 -5.71 -12.07
C CYS A 11 -13.25 -6.46 -13.03
N ASP A 12 -13.12 -6.23 -14.34
CA ASP A 12 -13.86 -6.94 -15.38
C ASP A 12 -13.58 -8.45 -15.33
N ALA A 13 -12.31 -8.86 -15.24
CA ALA A 13 -11.93 -10.27 -15.21
C ALA A 13 -12.41 -11.02 -13.95
N LEU A 14 -12.71 -10.31 -12.87
CA LEU A 14 -13.16 -10.85 -11.59
C LEU A 14 -14.66 -10.64 -11.33
N ASP A 15 -15.40 -10.10 -12.31
CA ASP A 15 -16.82 -9.74 -12.19
C ASP A 15 -17.09 -8.82 -10.97
N LEU A 16 -16.23 -7.81 -10.76
CA LEU A 16 -16.34 -6.85 -9.67
C LEU A 16 -16.94 -5.53 -10.14
N ASP A 17 -18.11 -5.18 -9.59
CA ASP A 17 -18.70 -3.84 -9.69
C ASP A 17 -18.19 -2.99 -8.53
N ALA A 18 -16.93 -2.56 -8.62
CA ALA A 18 -16.23 -1.81 -7.59
C ALA A 18 -15.53 -0.57 -8.18
N GLU A 19 -15.72 0.57 -7.52
CA GLU A 19 -14.97 1.80 -7.80
C GLU A 19 -13.89 1.93 -6.72
N ILE A 20 -12.62 1.77 -7.10
CA ILE A 20 -11.49 1.76 -6.17
C ILE A 20 -10.73 3.07 -6.28
N ASP A 21 -10.58 3.77 -5.16
CA ASP A 21 -9.59 4.84 -5.01
C ASP A 21 -8.21 4.21 -4.78
N GLU A 22 -7.40 4.14 -5.84
CA GLU A 22 -6.05 3.58 -5.77
C GLU A 22 -5.12 4.38 -4.85
N GLY A 23 -5.29 5.71 -4.78
CA GLY A 23 -4.48 6.58 -3.93
C GLY A 23 -4.70 6.27 -2.46
N LEU A 24 -5.97 6.13 -2.08
CA LEU A 24 -6.37 5.76 -0.72
C LEU A 24 -5.76 4.40 -0.29
N VAL A 25 -5.81 3.39 -1.17
CA VAL A 25 -5.26 2.06 -0.88
C VAL A 25 -3.73 2.10 -0.79
N LEU A 26 -3.06 2.80 -1.70
CA LEU A 26 -1.61 2.93 -1.73
C LEU A 26 -1.08 3.73 -0.52
N ASP A 27 -1.78 4.78 -0.11
CA ASP A 27 -1.41 5.58 1.07
C ASP A 27 -1.60 4.77 2.36
N MET A 28 -2.70 4.03 2.48
CA MET A 28 -2.92 3.12 3.61
C MET A 28 -1.82 2.07 3.71
N THR A 29 -1.50 1.41 2.59
CA THR A 29 -0.45 0.38 2.57
C THR A 29 0.93 0.96 2.86
N ARG A 30 1.20 2.21 2.45
CA ARG A 30 2.41 2.95 2.85
C ARG A 30 2.49 3.11 4.36
N VAL A 31 1.42 3.57 5.01
CA VAL A 31 1.43 3.73 6.49
C VAL A 31 1.66 2.39 7.18
N VAL A 32 0.97 1.34 6.74
CA VAL A 32 1.11 0.00 7.31
C VAL A 32 2.54 -0.55 7.16
N ALA A 33 3.15 -0.41 5.98
CA ALA A 33 4.51 -0.90 5.73
C ALA A 33 5.54 -0.28 6.68
N HIS A 34 5.41 1.01 6.96
CA HIS A 34 6.32 1.74 7.84
C HIS A 34 6.00 1.57 9.33
N GLY A 35 4.71 1.59 9.69
CA GLY A 35 4.24 1.50 11.08
C GLY A 35 4.32 0.09 11.66
N VAL A 36 4.09 -0.94 10.84
CA VAL A 36 4.06 -2.35 11.28
C VAL A 36 5.30 -3.09 10.78
N GLU A 37 5.31 -3.48 9.50
CA GLU A 37 6.42 -4.09 8.77
C GLU A 37 6.08 -4.16 7.28
N ARG A 38 7.09 -4.22 6.39
CA ARG A 38 6.87 -4.24 4.93
C ARG A 38 5.87 -5.33 4.48
N PRO A 39 5.94 -6.59 4.98
CA PRO A 39 4.96 -7.63 4.63
C PRO A 39 3.51 -7.35 5.07
N ALA A 40 3.30 -6.49 6.07
CA ALA A 40 1.97 -6.19 6.59
C ALA A 40 1.11 -5.40 5.58
N ALA A 41 1.73 -4.66 4.65
CA ALA A 41 1.03 -3.87 3.64
C ALA A 41 0.09 -4.71 2.75
N PRO A 42 0.58 -5.71 1.98
CA PRO A 42 -0.31 -6.54 1.14
C PRO A 42 -1.30 -7.37 1.97
N ILE A 43 -0.91 -7.81 3.18
CA ILE A 43 -1.82 -8.54 4.07
C ILE A 43 -2.99 -7.65 4.51
N SER A 44 -2.71 -6.40 4.84
CA SER A 44 -3.73 -5.44 5.29
C SER A 44 -4.67 -5.06 4.16
N ALA A 45 -4.16 -4.84 2.94
CA ALA A 45 -5.00 -4.61 1.76
C ALA A 45 -5.95 -5.78 1.48
N TYR A 46 -5.45 -7.02 1.57
CA TYR A 46 -6.28 -8.21 1.41
C TYR A 46 -7.38 -8.32 2.47
N LEU A 47 -7.05 -8.09 3.75
CA LEU A 47 -8.02 -8.13 4.85
C LEU A 47 -9.06 -7.01 4.73
N LEU A 48 -8.66 -5.81 4.30
CA LEU A 48 -9.56 -4.71 4.01
C LEU A 48 -10.58 -5.11 2.93
N GLY A 49 -10.10 -5.71 1.83
CA GLY A 49 -10.96 -6.23 0.76
C GLY A 49 -11.94 -7.30 1.23
N LEU A 50 -11.49 -8.25 2.06
CA LEU A 50 -12.37 -9.25 2.68
C LEU A 50 -13.44 -8.61 3.60
N ALA A 51 -13.05 -7.59 4.38
CA ALA A 51 -13.96 -6.87 5.24
C ALA A 51 -15.00 -6.07 4.43
N ALA A 52 -14.59 -5.42 3.34
CA ALA A 52 -15.49 -4.69 2.45
C ALA A 52 -16.47 -5.63 1.74
N GLY A 53 -15.98 -6.76 1.19
CA GLY A 53 -16.79 -7.77 0.52
C GLY A 53 -17.81 -8.42 1.46
N SER A 54 -17.39 -8.85 2.66
CA SER A 54 -18.28 -9.48 3.65
C SER A 54 -19.40 -8.57 4.15
N LYS A 55 -19.23 -7.24 4.04
CA LYS A 55 -20.22 -6.23 4.45
C LYS A 55 -21.00 -5.63 3.27
N GLY A 56 -20.73 -6.06 2.03
CA GLY A 56 -21.37 -5.50 0.84
C GLY A 56 -21.12 -4.00 0.69
N LEU A 57 -19.84 -3.59 0.79
CA LEU A 57 -19.40 -2.19 0.74
C LEU A 57 -18.74 -1.80 -0.60
N LEU A 58 -18.69 -2.70 -1.58
CA LEU A 58 -17.97 -2.47 -2.85
C LEU A 58 -18.43 -1.22 -3.62
N ALA A 59 -19.69 -0.81 -3.46
CA ALA A 59 -20.25 0.42 -4.03
C ALA A 59 -20.53 1.50 -2.96
N LYS A 60 -19.74 1.52 -1.88
CA LYS A 60 -19.89 2.47 -0.74
C LYS A 60 -18.53 3.04 -0.35
N PRO A 61 -17.98 3.99 -1.13
CA PRO A 61 -16.65 4.56 -0.91
C PRO A 61 -16.42 5.07 0.51
N GLU A 62 -17.42 5.72 1.11
CA GLU A 62 -17.35 6.33 2.44
C GLU A 62 -17.18 5.28 3.55
N GLU A 63 -17.77 4.09 3.36
CA GLU A 63 -17.63 2.97 4.30
C GLU A 63 -16.28 2.26 4.12
N ILE A 64 -15.71 2.30 2.91
CA ILE A 64 -14.34 1.82 2.64
C ILE A 64 -13.33 2.76 3.30
N GLU A 65 -13.49 4.08 3.16
CA GLU A 65 -12.68 5.09 3.85
C GLU A 65 -12.68 4.86 5.37
N ALA A 66 -13.84 4.59 5.98
CA ALA A 66 -13.92 4.29 7.40
C ALA A 66 -13.21 2.98 7.81
N LEU A 67 -13.02 2.02 6.90
CA LEU A 67 -12.18 0.83 7.15
C LEU A 67 -10.69 1.16 7.00
N VAL A 68 -10.34 2.02 6.04
CA VAL A 68 -8.98 2.52 5.85
C VAL A 68 -8.52 3.30 7.07
N GLU A 69 -9.32 4.24 7.57
CA GLU A 69 -9.03 5.01 8.78
C GLU A 69 -8.76 4.11 10.00
N LYS A 70 -9.57 3.06 10.18
CA LYS A 70 -9.35 2.08 11.27
C LYS A 70 -8.04 1.33 11.11
N THR A 71 -7.67 1.00 9.87
CA THR A 71 -6.42 0.28 9.56
C THR A 71 -5.21 1.17 9.82
N VAL A 72 -5.27 2.43 9.36
CA VAL A 72 -4.23 3.45 9.60
C VAL A 72 -4.06 3.69 11.10
N ALA A 73 -5.13 3.96 11.84
CA ALA A 73 -5.06 4.19 13.28
C ALA A 73 -4.47 3.00 14.05
N LEU A 74 -4.76 1.77 13.61
CA LEU A 74 -4.17 0.57 14.19
C LEU A 74 -2.67 0.46 13.91
N ALA A 75 -2.24 0.78 12.68
CA ALA A 75 -0.84 0.76 12.29
C ALA A 75 -0.02 1.85 13.01
N GLU A 76 -0.55 3.05 13.15
CA GLU A 76 0.10 4.16 13.88
C GLU A 76 0.23 3.88 15.38
N GLY A 77 -0.75 3.18 15.96
CA GLY A 77 -0.73 2.76 17.36
C GLY A 77 0.01 1.44 17.62
N TRP A 78 0.65 0.85 16.62
CA TRP A 78 1.31 -0.44 16.74
C TRP A 78 2.63 -0.31 17.53
N ASP A 79 2.61 -0.74 18.79
CA ASP A 79 3.82 -0.82 19.62
C ASP A 79 4.69 -2.00 19.16
N ARG A 80 5.65 -1.71 18.28
CA ARG A 80 6.54 -2.71 17.70
C ARG A 80 7.41 -3.30 18.80
N PRO A 81 7.39 -4.62 19.06
CA PRO A 81 8.36 -5.23 19.95
C PRO A 81 9.77 -4.98 19.37
N GLY A 82 10.59 -4.22 20.10
CA GLY A 82 11.90 -3.77 19.64
C GLY A 82 12.78 -4.95 19.26
N GLY A 83 13.04 -5.14 17.95
CA GLY A 83 13.91 -6.20 17.47
C GLY A 83 13.64 -6.72 16.05
N ALA A 84 12.55 -6.33 15.37
CA ALA A 84 12.42 -6.61 13.94
C ALA A 84 13.30 -5.62 13.17
N GLU A 85 14.55 -6.03 12.92
CA GLU A 85 15.53 -5.36 12.06
C GLU A 85 14.83 -4.88 10.79
N GLN A 86 14.89 -3.57 10.54
CA GLN A 86 14.47 -3.02 9.26
C GLN A 86 15.56 -3.43 8.27
N ASP A 87 15.25 -4.37 7.37
CA ASP A 87 16.01 -4.51 6.13
C ASP A 87 15.81 -3.21 5.35
N THR A 88 16.68 -2.24 5.62
CA THR A 88 16.80 -0.99 4.87
C THR A 88 17.39 -1.33 3.50
N GLU A 89 16.57 -1.87 2.61
CA GLU A 89 16.84 -1.86 1.17
C GLU A 89 16.51 -0.45 0.63
N ASP A 90 17.23 0.56 1.10
CA ASP A 90 17.25 1.93 0.56
C ASP A 90 18.72 2.35 0.33
N GLU A 91 19.53 1.42 -0.18
CA GLU A 91 20.95 1.66 -0.53
C GLU A 91 21.18 1.59 -2.06
N ALA A 92 20.14 1.84 -2.86
CA ALA A 92 20.21 1.73 -4.32
C ALA A 92 20.44 3.06 -5.06
N GLU A 93 20.57 4.21 -4.37
CA GLU A 93 20.63 5.52 -5.03
C GLU A 93 21.97 6.28 -4.91
N GLU A 94 23.06 5.65 -4.42
CA GLU A 94 24.34 6.34 -4.22
C GLU A 94 25.50 5.74 -5.04
N LEU A 95 25.31 5.37 -6.31
CA LEU A 95 26.43 5.03 -7.21
C LEU A 95 26.07 5.31 -8.67
N GLU A 96 26.26 6.55 -9.14
CA GLU A 96 26.70 6.87 -10.52
C GLU A 96 26.66 8.39 -10.75
N GLU A 97 27.70 9.12 -10.30
CA GLU A 97 28.15 10.37 -10.94
C GLU A 97 29.55 10.76 -10.41
N SER A 98 30.53 9.87 -10.59
CA SER A 98 31.95 10.25 -10.45
C SER A 98 32.83 9.53 -11.48
N GLU A 99 32.75 9.98 -12.73
CA GLU A 99 33.80 9.81 -13.76
C GLU A 99 34.05 11.23 -14.32
N VAL A 100 34.96 11.98 -13.69
CA VAL A 100 36.36 12.22 -14.09
C VAL A 100 36.49 12.86 -15.49
N ASP A 101 36.95 14.12 -15.51
CA ASP A 101 38.01 14.56 -16.43
C ASP A 101 38.76 15.74 -15.79
N GLU A 102 39.90 15.44 -15.18
CA GLU A 102 41.01 16.39 -14.99
C GLU A 102 41.79 16.49 -16.32
N GLU A 103 42.60 17.54 -16.45
CA GLU A 103 43.61 17.84 -17.52
C GLU A 103 43.09 18.78 -18.64
N GLU A 104 43.63 19.98 -18.94
CA GLU A 104 44.84 20.76 -18.56
C GLU A 104 44.52 22.26 -18.54
#